data_AF-A0A8C0VG83-F1
#
_entry.id   AF-A0A8C0VG83-F1
#
_cell.length_a   1.000
_cell.length_b   1.000
_cell.length_c   1.000
_cell.angle_alpha   90.00
_cell.angle_beta   90.00
_cell.angle_gamma   90.00
#
_symmetry.space_group_name_H-M   'P 1'
#
loop_
_entity.id
_entity.type
_entity.pdbx_description
1 polymer ?
#
loop_
_entity_poly.entity_id
_entity_poly.type
_entity_poly.pdbx_seq_one_letter_code
_entity_poly.pdbx_strand_id
1 'polypeptide(L)'
;MKIFKKYYFFFLRCGPCLRIAPAFSALSNKYPQATFLEVDVHQCQGTAATNNISATPTFLFFRNKVRIDQYQGADAVGLEDKIKQHLENDPGNSEDTDIPKGYMDLLPFINKAGCECLNESDEHGFENCLRKDSSYLESDCDEQLLITVAFSQPVKLYSMKLQGPDNGQGPKLIKIFINLPRSMDFEEAERSEPTQALQLGPEDIREDGIIQLRYVKFQNVNSVTVSAGTARDRLG
;
A
#
# COMPACT_ATOMS: atom_id res chain seq x y z
N MET A 1 3.53 -23.36 8.95
CA MET A 1 2.31 -22.57 8.67
C MET A 1 2.47 -21.92 7.31
N LYS A 2 1.96 -22.56 6.25
CA LYS A 2 2.16 -22.10 4.86
C LYS A 2 1.17 -20.98 4.56
N ILE A 3 1.68 -19.76 4.41
CA ILE A 3 0.88 -18.57 4.11
C ILE A 3 0.35 -18.73 2.68
N PHE A 4 -0.97 -18.77 2.55
CA PHE A 4 -1.67 -18.89 1.27
C PHE A 4 -1.37 -17.69 0.37
N LYS A 5 -0.62 -17.90 -0.71
CA LYS A 5 -0.65 -17.05 -1.90
C LYS A 5 -1.70 -17.66 -2.85
N LYS A 6 -2.44 -16.87 -3.63
CA LYS A 6 -3.51 -17.42 -4.49
C LYS A 6 -3.51 -16.67 -5.82
N TYR A 7 -3.26 -17.36 -6.92
CA TYR A 7 -3.56 -16.89 -8.29
C TYR A 7 -4.77 -17.67 -8.79
N TYR A 8 -5.64 -17.12 -9.64
CA TYR A 8 -6.89 -17.77 -10.10
C TYR A 8 -6.85 -17.94 -11.64
N PHE A 9 -7.25 -19.10 -12.18
CA PHE A 9 -7.35 -19.42 -13.62
C PHE A 9 -8.66 -20.18 -13.96
N PHE A 10 -9.29 -20.02 -15.13
CA PHE A 10 -10.60 -20.64 -15.44
C PHE A 10 -10.64 -21.62 -16.66
N PHE A 11 -11.76 -22.35 -16.73
CA PHE A 11 -12.09 -23.60 -17.44
C PHE A 11 -12.04 -23.64 -19.00
N LEU A 12 -11.20 -24.56 -19.50
CA LEU A 12 -11.34 -25.61 -20.56
C LEU A 12 -12.08 -25.43 -21.92
N ARG A 13 -12.87 -24.41 -22.22
CA ARG A 13 -13.52 -24.30 -23.57
C ARG A 13 -13.43 -22.96 -24.28
N CYS A 14 -12.61 -22.03 -23.79
CA CYS A 14 -12.29 -20.82 -24.54
C CYS A 14 -10.90 -20.92 -25.18
N GLY A 15 -10.77 -20.50 -26.44
CA GLY A 15 -9.48 -20.53 -27.15
C GLY A 15 -8.34 -19.86 -26.39
N PRO A 16 -8.51 -18.62 -25.87
CA PRO A 16 -7.49 -17.94 -25.06
C PRO A 16 -7.05 -18.71 -23.81
N CYS A 17 -7.97 -19.41 -23.13
CA CYS A 17 -7.71 -20.26 -21.97
C CYS A 17 -6.74 -21.38 -22.32
N LEU A 18 -7.07 -22.10 -23.39
CA LEU A 18 -6.31 -23.25 -23.84
C LEU A 18 -4.90 -22.84 -24.26
N ARG A 19 -4.75 -21.64 -24.83
CA ARG A 19 -3.44 -21.11 -25.21
C ARG A 19 -2.54 -20.81 -24.01
N ILE A 20 -3.09 -20.24 -22.93
CA ILE A 20 -2.28 -19.80 -21.78
C ILE A 20 -2.04 -20.92 -20.75
N ALA A 21 -2.88 -21.96 -20.72
CA ALA A 21 -2.79 -23.03 -19.72
C ALA A 21 -1.42 -23.73 -19.64
N PRO A 22 -0.75 -24.11 -20.75
CA PRO A 22 0.60 -24.70 -20.69
C PRO A 22 1.63 -23.75 -20.09
N ALA A 23 1.55 -22.45 -20.42
CA ALA A 23 2.44 -21.44 -19.88
C ALA A 23 2.17 -21.24 -18.37
N PHE A 24 0.91 -21.19 -17.94
CA PHE A 24 0.54 -21.09 -16.52
C PHE A 24 1.10 -22.26 -15.69
N SER A 25 1.01 -23.48 -16.22
CA SER A 25 1.61 -24.66 -15.57
C SER A 25 3.14 -24.61 -15.54
N ALA A 26 3.79 -24.11 -16.60
CA ALA A 26 5.23 -23.90 -16.59
C ALA A 26 5.65 -22.85 -15.54
N LEU A 27 4.90 -21.75 -15.45
CA LEU A 27 5.12 -20.69 -14.46
C LEU A 27 4.93 -21.19 -13.03
N SER A 28 3.94 -22.06 -12.77
CA SER A 28 3.75 -22.63 -11.42
C SER A 28 4.92 -23.48 -10.96
N ASN A 29 5.57 -24.18 -11.89
CA ASN A 29 6.80 -24.94 -11.60
C ASN A 29 8.02 -24.02 -11.46
N LYS A 30 8.09 -22.95 -12.25
CA LYS A 30 9.18 -21.97 -12.24
C LYS A 30 9.20 -21.11 -10.96
N TYR A 31 8.02 -20.84 -10.39
CA TYR A 31 7.86 -19.97 -9.22
C TYR A 31 7.24 -20.71 -8.02
N PRO A 32 7.94 -21.69 -7.41
CA PRO A 32 7.41 -22.49 -6.30
C PRO A 32 7.14 -21.69 -5.02
N GLN A 33 7.69 -20.48 -4.90
CA GLN A 33 7.43 -19.54 -3.81
C GLN A 33 6.05 -18.86 -3.90
N ALA A 34 5.39 -18.96 -5.06
CA ALA A 34 4.03 -18.51 -5.32
C ALA A 34 3.08 -19.72 -5.41
N THR A 35 1.83 -19.54 -4.96
CA THR A 35 0.81 -20.61 -4.98
C THR A 35 -0.24 -20.30 -6.03
N PHE A 36 -0.19 -21.05 -7.12
CA PHE A 36 -1.07 -20.94 -8.27
C PHE A 36 -2.34 -21.75 -8.01
N LEU A 37 -3.52 -21.17 -8.25
CA LEU A 37 -4.80 -21.87 -8.18
C LEU A 37 -5.57 -21.66 -9.49
N GLU A 38 -6.46 -22.61 -9.74
CA GLU A 38 -7.43 -22.54 -10.81
C GLU A 38 -8.82 -22.52 -10.18
N VAL A 39 -9.67 -21.61 -10.63
CA VAL A 39 -11.07 -21.48 -10.24
C VAL A 39 -11.94 -21.38 -11.49
N ASP A 40 -12.85 -22.34 -11.60
CA ASP A 40 -13.89 -22.35 -12.61
C ASP A 40 -14.97 -21.32 -12.30
N VAL A 41 -15.09 -20.28 -13.12
CA VAL A 41 -16.09 -19.21 -12.95
C VAL A 41 -17.52 -19.70 -13.14
N HIS A 42 -17.74 -20.82 -13.85
CA HIS A 42 -19.07 -21.41 -14.02
C HIS A 42 -19.53 -22.17 -12.78
N GLN A 43 -18.59 -22.78 -12.05
CA GLN A 43 -18.87 -23.45 -10.78
C GLN A 43 -18.84 -22.48 -9.59
N CYS A 44 -18.01 -21.45 -9.65
CA CYS A 44 -17.79 -20.48 -8.58
C CYS A 44 -18.32 -19.08 -8.93
N GLN A 45 -19.57 -19.00 -9.40
CA GLN A 45 -20.17 -17.75 -9.92
C GLN A 45 -20.17 -16.61 -8.88
N GLY A 46 -20.44 -16.92 -7.61
CA GLY A 46 -20.37 -15.93 -6.53
C GLY A 46 -18.98 -15.31 -6.38
N THR A 47 -17.92 -16.14 -6.39
CA THR A 47 -16.53 -15.69 -6.34
C THR A 47 -16.17 -14.83 -7.55
N ALA A 48 -16.62 -15.22 -8.75
CA ALA A 48 -16.39 -14.47 -9.98
C ALA A 48 -17.06 -13.08 -9.92
N ALA A 49 -18.31 -13.02 -9.45
CA ALA A 49 -19.04 -11.77 -9.25
C ALA A 49 -18.37 -10.86 -8.23
N THR A 50 -17.99 -11.38 -7.05
CA THR A 50 -17.30 -10.60 -6.00
C THR A 50 -15.97 -10.02 -6.47
N ASN A 51 -15.27 -10.70 -7.39
CA ASN A 51 -13.99 -10.23 -7.92
C ASN A 51 -14.11 -9.46 -9.24
N ASN A 52 -15.34 -9.12 -9.68
CA ASN A 52 -15.62 -8.39 -10.91
C ASN A 52 -15.00 -9.03 -12.16
N ILE A 53 -15.06 -10.36 -12.27
CA ILE A 53 -14.58 -11.07 -13.46
C ILE A 53 -15.58 -10.91 -14.61
N SER A 54 -15.22 -10.08 -15.59
CA SER A 54 -16.06 -9.78 -16.77
C SER A 54 -15.61 -10.49 -18.05
N ALA A 55 -14.35 -10.91 -18.10
CA ALA A 55 -13.75 -11.56 -19.24
C ALA A 55 -12.67 -12.53 -18.78
N THR A 56 -12.24 -13.37 -19.70
CA THR A 56 -11.38 -14.47 -19.34
C THR A 56 -10.40 -14.87 -20.46
N PRO A 57 -9.17 -15.32 -20.14
CA PRO A 57 -8.63 -15.53 -18.80
C PRO A 57 -8.34 -14.21 -18.08
N THR A 58 -8.61 -14.21 -16.77
CA THR A 58 -8.27 -13.11 -15.85
C THR A 58 -7.54 -13.71 -14.67
N PHE A 59 -6.37 -13.16 -14.38
CA PHE A 59 -5.47 -13.53 -13.32
C PHE A 59 -5.55 -12.49 -12.21
N LEU A 60 -5.91 -12.94 -11.01
CA LEU A 60 -5.94 -12.09 -9.84
C LEU A 60 -4.72 -12.37 -8.97
N PHE A 61 -4.07 -11.32 -8.50
CA PHE A 61 -2.88 -11.40 -7.65
C PHE A 61 -3.32 -11.12 -6.22
N PHE A 62 -3.06 -12.05 -5.31
CA PHE A 62 -3.39 -11.88 -3.90
C PHE A 62 -2.16 -11.99 -3.02
N ARG A 63 -2.06 -11.07 -2.06
CA ARG A 63 -1.09 -11.12 -0.96
C ARG A 63 -1.82 -10.84 0.34
N ASN A 64 -1.57 -11.65 1.37
CA ASN A 64 -2.23 -11.55 2.67
C ASN A 64 -3.77 -11.44 2.58
N LYS A 65 -4.38 -12.19 1.65
CA LYS A 65 -5.82 -12.20 1.34
C LYS A 65 -6.37 -10.90 0.72
N VAL A 66 -5.53 -9.92 0.44
CA VAL A 66 -5.89 -8.68 -0.27
C VAL A 66 -5.54 -8.85 -1.75
N ARG A 67 -6.44 -8.44 -2.64
CA ARG A 67 -6.15 -8.37 -4.08
C ARG A 67 -5.20 -7.21 -4.33
N ILE A 68 -4.03 -7.49 -4.87
CA ILE A 68 -2.96 -6.51 -5.12
C ILE A 68 -2.86 -6.09 -6.58
N ASP A 69 -3.32 -6.94 -7.50
CA ASP A 69 -3.28 -6.66 -8.93
C ASP A 69 -4.26 -7.57 -9.68
N GLN A 70 -4.52 -7.23 -10.94
CA GLN A 70 -5.30 -8.00 -11.88
C GLN A 70 -4.69 -7.89 -13.27
N TYR A 71 -4.56 -9.03 -13.95
CA TYR A 71 -4.08 -9.11 -15.33
C TYR A 71 -5.10 -9.88 -16.17
N GLN A 72 -5.50 -9.34 -17.32
CA GLN A 72 -6.49 -9.95 -18.19
C GLN A 72 -5.89 -10.22 -19.56
N GLY A 73 -6.13 -11.43 -20.09
CA GLY A 73 -5.67 -11.83 -21.42
C GLY A 73 -4.75 -13.05 -21.41
N ALA A 74 -4.54 -13.62 -22.59
CA ALA A 74 -3.76 -14.85 -22.79
C ALA A 74 -2.35 -14.55 -23.33
N ASP A 75 -1.64 -13.63 -22.70
CA ASP A 75 -0.23 -13.33 -22.98
C ASP A 75 0.63 -13.82 -21.80
N ALA A 76 1.51 -14.77 -22.11
CA ALA A 76 2.36 -15.42 -21.13
C ALA A 76 3.49 -14.52 -20.63
N VAL A 77 3.99 -13.63 -21.50
CA VAL A 77 5.10 -12.74 -21.16
C VAL A 77 4.62 -11.69 -20.16
N GLY A 78 3.53 -10.99 -20.47
CA GLY A 78 2.96 -10.02 -19.54
C GLY A 78 2.51 -10.64 -18.22
N LEU A 79 1.98 -11.87 -18.23
CA LEU A 79 1.67 -12.60 -17.00
C LEU A 79 2.93 -12.90 -16.17
N GLU A 80 4.01 -13.36 -16.79
CA GLU A 80 5.27 -13.63 -16.10
C GLU A 80 5.88 -12.35 -15.53
N ASP A 81 5.84 -11.24 -16.26
CA ASP A 81 6.35 -9.95 -15.80
C ASP A 81 5.58 -9.46 -14.57
N LYS A 82 4.25 -9.62 -14.56
CA LYS A 82 3.44 -9.36 -13.36
C LYS A 82 3.81 -10.28 -12.20
N ILE A 83 4.04 -11.57 -12.45
CA ILE A 83 4.50 -12.50 -11.41
C ILE A 83 5.84 -12.05 -10.82
N LYS A 84 6.82 -11.70 -11.65
CA LYS A 84 8.13 -11.18 -11.20
C LYS A 84 7.96 -9.91 -10.38
N GLN A 85 7.21 -8.93 -10.90
CA GLN A 85 6.92 -7.69 -10.18
C GLN A 85 6.37 -7.97 -8.77
N HIS A 86 5.43 -8.91 -8.64
CA HIS A 86 4.82 -9.26 -7.35
C HIS A 86 5.62 -10.26 -6.50
N LEU A 87 6.73 -10.79 -7.02
CA LEU A 87 7.68 -11.59 -6.27
C LEU A 87 8.88 -10.76 -5.80
N GLU A 88 9.33 -9.80 -6.61
CA GLU A 88 10.37 -8.83 -6.22
C GLU A 88 9.86 -7.87 -5.15
N ASN A 89 8.61 -7.41 -5.30
CA ASN A 89 7.95 -6.61 -4.27
C ASN A 89 7.38 -7.47 -3.13
N ASP A 90 7.75 -8.75 -2.99
CA ASP A 90 7.26 -9.65 -1.95
C ASP A 90 8.11 -9.54 -0.67
N PRO A 91 7.58 -8.93 0.41
CA PRO A 91 8.30 -8.78 1.68
C PRO A 91 8.49 -10.12 2.41
N GLY A 92 8.07 -11.25 1.81
CA GLY A 92 8.28 -12.60 2.34
C GLY A 92 9.62 -13.24 1.97
N ASN A 93 10.48 -12.58 1.19
CA ASN A 93 11.82 -13.07 0.85
C ASN A 93 12.94 -12.03 1.03
N SER A 94 12.59 -10.76 1.22
CA SER A 94 13.44 -9.80 1.92
C SER A 94 13.17 -9.92 3.42
N GLU A 95 14.18 -9.68 4.23
CA GLU A 95 14.09 -9.53 5.68
C GLU A 95 13.26 -8.28 6.04
N ASP A 96 11.98 -8.21 5.68
CA ASP A 96 11.05 -7.17 6.17
C ASP A 96 10.61 -7.59 7.59
N THR A 97 11.59 -7.67 8.50
CA THR A 97 11.40 -8.00 9.93
C THR A 97 10.48 -7.01 10.64
N ASP A 98 10.28 -5.85 10.02
CA ASP A 98 9.60 -4.70 10.59
C ASP A 98 8.08 -4.72 10.36
N ILE A 99 7.57 -5.61 9.50
CA ILE A 99 6.14 -5.72 9.24
C ILE A 99 5.55 -6.84 10.12
N PRO A 100 4.66 -6.53 11.09
CA PRO A 100 4.11 -7.56 11.95
C PRO A 100 3.29 -8.59 11.15
N LYS A 101 3.35 -9.86 11.58
CA LYS A 101 2.68 -10.97 10.89
C LYS A 101 1.18 -10.68 10.68
N GLY A 102 0.73 -10.78 9.43
CA GLY A 102 -0.66 -10.55 9.04
C GLY A 102 -0.93 -9.15 8.47
N TYR A 103 0.03 -8.23 8.56
CA TYR A 103 -0.01 -6.94 7.91
C TYR A 103 0.83 -6.95 6.63
N MET A 104 0.72 -5.89 5.84
CA MET A 104 1.51 -5.71 4.63
C MET A 104 1.87 -4.25 4.45
N ASP A 105 2.98 -4.01 3.78
CA ASP A 105 3.35 -2.69 3.29
C ASP A 105 2.33 -2.21 2.24
N LEU A 106 1.93 -0.95 2.35
CA LEU A 106 0.96 -0.33 1.45
C LEU A 106 1.60 0.49 0.33
N LEU A 107 2.93 0.63 0.30
CA LEU A 107 3.67 1.27 -0.79
C LEU A 107 3.21 0.82 -2.20
N PRO A 108 2.92 -0.47 -2.49
CA PRO A 108 2.47 -0.90 -3.81
C PRO A 108 1.11 -0.35 -4.23
N PHE A 109 0.30 0.14 -3.29
CA PHE A 109 -1.02 0.71 -3.56
C PHE A 109 -1.00 2.23 -3.68
N ILE A 110 0.14 2.89 -3.45
CA ILE A 110 0.20 4.35 -3.51
C ILE A 110 0.08 4.80 -4.97
N ASN A 111 -0.89 5.68 -5.23
CA ASN A 111 -1.02 6.38 -6.48
C ASN A 111 -0.24 7.70 -6.42
N LYS A 112 1.02 7.66 -6.86
CA LYS A 112 1.94 8.82 -6.82
C LYS A 112 1.38 10.07 -7.48
N ALA A 113 0.63 9.93 -8.59
CA ALA A 113 0.03 11.06 -9.30
C ALA A 113 -1.07 11.77 -8.50
N GLY A 114 -1.61 11.13 -7.46
CA GLY A 114 -2.58 11.73 -6.53
C GLY A 114 -1.99 12.09 -5.17
N CYS A 115 -0.67 11.96 -4.99
CA CYS A 115 0.00 12.41 -3.79
C CYS A 115 0.38 13.89 -3.91
N GLU A 116 0.45 14.56 -2.76
CA GLU A 116 0.79 15.98 -2.66
C GLU A 116 1.53 16.20 -1.34
N CYS A 117 2.54 17.06 -1.33
CA CYS A 117 3.21 17.47 -0.11
C CYS A 117 3.36 18.99 -0.10
N LEU A 118 2.86 19.63 0.96
CA LEU A 118 3.06 21.07 1.17
C LEU A 118 4.25 21.30 2.10
N ASN A 119 4.99 22.37 1.82
CA ASN A 119 6.24 22.75 2.50
C ASN A 119 7.37 21.72 2.35
N GLU A 120 7.38 20.95 1.26
CA GLU A 120 8.52 20.09 0.93
C GLU A 120 9.71 20.91 0.42
N SER A 121 10.92 20.52 0.79
CA SER A 121 12.17 21.08 0.27
C SER A 121 12.37 20.72 -1.20
N ASP A 122 12.92 21.67 -1.97
CA ASP A 122 13.31 21.47 -3.37
C ASP A 122 14.33 20.32 -3.55
N GLU A 123 15.20 20.10 -2.56
CA GLU A 123 16.24 19.06 -2.60
C GLU A 123 15.75 17.71 -2.04
N HIS A 124 14.80 17.77 -1.11
CA HIS A 124 14.36 16.64 -0.30
C HIS A 124 12.83 16.50 -0.30
N GLY A 125 12.26 16.26 -1.49
CA GLY A 125 10.81 16.14 -1.69
C GLY A 125 10.19 14.80 -1.27
N PHE A 126 8.86 14.74 -1.32
CA PHE A 126 7.99 13.65 -0.88
C PHE A 126 8.34 12.28 -1.46
N GLU A 127 8.76 12.22 -2.72
CA GLU A 127 9.13 10.95 -3.37
C GLU A 127 10.28 10.23 -2.68
N ASN A 128 11.09 10.95 -1.88
CA ASN A 128 12.17 10.37 -1.11
C ASN A 128 11.65 9.57 0.09
N CYS A 129 10.61 10.04 0.80
CA CYS A 129 10.07 9.31 1.96
C CYS A 129 9.30 8.03 1.60
N LEU A 130 9.07 7.77 0.30
CA LEU A 130 8.49 6.52 -0.20
C LEU A 130 9.55 5.45 -0.51
N ARG A 131 10.84 5.79 -0.44
CA ARG A 131 11.95 4.87 -0.73
C ARG A 131 12.42 4.20 0.55
N LYS A 132 12.91 2.96 0.42
CA LYS A 132 13.54 2.20 1.52
C LYS A 132 15.06 2.39 1.51
N ASP A 133 15.53 3.60 1.24
CA ASP A 133 16.95 3.97 1.23
C ASP A 133 17.22 5.11 2.21
N SER A 134 18.40 5.73 2.16
CA SER A 134 18.77 6.83 3.05
C SER A 134 18.22 8.20 2.63
N SER A 135 17.36 8.26 1.61
CA SER A 135 16.72 9.51 1.21
C SER A 135 15.61 9.90 2.18
N TYR A 136 15.37 11.20 2.33
CA TYR A 136 14.42 11.74 3.29
C TYR A 136 13.60 12.87 2.68
N LEU A 137 12.44 13.11 3.30
CA LEU A 137 11.61 14.29 3.10
C LEU A 137 12.02 15.33 4.15
N GLU A 138 12.23 16.57 3.72
CA GLU A 138 12.57 17.70 4.59
C GLU A 138 11.57 18.83 4.38
N SER A 139 11.29 19.56 5.46
CA SER A 139 10.48 20.76 5.41
C SER A 139 11.33 21.96 4.98
N ASP A 140 10.78 22.83 4.12
CA ASP A 140 11.55 23.95 3.54
C ASP A 140 11.62 25.16 4.47
N CYS A 141 10.47 25.75 4.81
CA CYS A 141 10.42 27.04 5.49
C CYS A 141 10.37 26.94 7.03
N ASP A 142 9.61 25.97 7.53
CA ASP A 142 9.35 25.76 8.96
C ASP A 142 9.25 24.26 9.29
N GLU A 143 8.83 23.91 10.51
CA GLU A 143 8.77 22.52 10.99
C GLU A 143 7.48 21.78 10.59
N GLN A 144 6.57 22.42 9.84
CA GLN A 144 5.27 21.84 9.48
C GLN A 144 5.29 21.21 8.09
N LEU A 145 4.79 19.98 7.97
CA LEU A 145 4.57 19.31 6.68
C LEU A 145 3.12 18.87 6.56
N LEU A 146 2.59 18.97 5.36
CA LEU A 146 1.28 18.41 5.03
C LEU A 146 1.42 17.38 3.91
N ILE A 147 1.31 16.11 4.26
CA ILE A 147 1.59 14.99 3.37
C ILE A 147 0.27 14.30 3.01
N THR A 148 -0.12 14.32 1.74
CA THR A 148 -1.28 13.60 1.22
C THR A 148 -0.83 12.41 0.40
N VAL A 149 -1.29 11.22 0.79
CA VAL A 149 -1.07 9.96 0.10
C VAL A 149 -2.40 9.44 -0.44
N ALA A 150 -2.49 9.32 -1.77
CA ALA A 150 -3.61 8.66 -2.43
C ALA A 150 -3.32 7.18 -2.68
N PHE A 151 -4.36 6.34 -2.59
CA PHE A 151 -4.29 4.92 -2.91
C PHE A 151 -5.03 4.60 -4.21
N SER A 152 -4.50 3.65 -4.98
CA SER A 152 -5.11 3.15 -6.23
C SER A 152 -6.39 2.34 -5.99
N GLN A 153 -6.62 1.92 -4.76
CA GLN A 153 -7.82 1.23 -4.29
C GLN A 153 -8.03 1.51 -2.80
N PRO A 154 -9.26 1.38 -2.27
CA PRO A 154 -9.49 1.53 -0.85
C PRO A 154 -8.69 0.52 -0.02
N VAL A 155 -7.95 1.01 0.99
CA VAL A 155 -7.13 0.20 1.90
C VAL A 155 -7.61 0.30 3.35
N LYS A 156 -7.08 -0.58 4.19
CA LYS A 156 -7.25 -0.55 5.65
C LYS A 156 -5.94 -0.14 6.30
N LEU A 157 -5.93 0.97 7.04
CA LEU A 157 -4.74 1.42 7.76
C LEU A 157 -4.79 0.89 9.20
N TYR A 158 -3.82 0.05 9.56
CA TYR A 158 -3.69 -0.50 10.92
C TYR A 158 -2.62 0.20 11.72
N SER A 159 -1.51 0.51 11.06
CA SER A 159 -0.38 1.23 11.61
C SER A 159 0.24 2.09 10.51
N MET A 160 1.09 3.01 10.91
CA MET A 160 1.97 3.77 10.03
C MET A 160 3.39 3.75 10.59
N LYS A 161 4.37 3.95 9.73
CA LYS A 161 5.77 4.07 10.08
C LYS A 161 6.22 5.47 9.66
N LEU A 162 6.70 6.26 10.61
CA LEU A 162 7.33 7.55 10.35
C LEU A 162 8.71 7.45 10.98
N GLN A 163 9.76 7.52 10.18
CA GLN A 163 11.13 7.49 10.68
C GLN A 163 11.70 8.90 10.62
N GLY A 164 12.37 9.31 11.68
CA GLY A 164 13.11 10.56 11.73
C GLY A 164 14.57 10.30 12.11
N PRO A 165 15.46 11.25 11.84
CA PRO A 165 16.85 11.17 12.29
C PRO A 165 16.94 11.16 13.83
N ASP A 166 17.93 10.44 14.37
CA ASP A 166 18.20 10.31 15.83
C ASP A 166 18.65 11.63 16.50
N ASN A 167 18.68 12.73 15.75
CA ASN A 167 19.03 14.07 16.24
C ASN A 167 17.82 14.84 16.81
N GLY A 168 16.63 14.22 16.85
CA GLY A 168 15.42 14.81 17.41
C GLY A 168 14.61 15.71 16.47
N GLN A 169 14.92 15.71 15.16
CA GLN A 169 14.21 16.48 14.13
C GLN A 169 12.93 15.78 13.59
N GLY A 170 12.42 14.75 14.27
CA GLY A 170 11.16 14.10 13.90
C GLY A 170 9.90 14.87 14.36
N PRO A 171 8.74 14.59 13.75
CA PRO A 171 7.48 15.20 14.17
C PRO A 171 7.09 14.74 15.58
N LYS A 172 6.55 15.66 16.38
CA LYS A 172 6.10 15.39 17.76
C LYS A 172 4.59 15.28 17.87
N LEU A 173 3.88 15.90 16.94
CA LEU A 173 2.43 15.84 16.84
C LEU A 173 2.07 15.53 15.40
N ILE A 174 1.18 14.57 15.22
CA ILE A 174 0.57 14.30 13.92
C ILE A 174 -0.95 14.34 14.03
N LYS A 175 -1.58 14.93 13.03
CA LYS A 175 -3.03 14.91 12.79
C LYS A 175 -3.29 14.17 11.49
N ILE A 176 -4.11 13.14 11.55
CA ILE A 176 -4.41 12.25 10.44
C ILE A 176 -5.85 12.46 10.00
N PHE A 177 -6.04 12.73 8.71
CA PHE A 177 -7.31 12.90 8.04
C PHE A 177 -7.43 11.86 6.92
N ILE A 178 -8.65 11.44 6.59
CA ILE A 178 -8.87 10.49 5.48
C ILE A 178 -9.99 10.95 4.58
N ASN A 179 -9.90 10.56 3.30
CA ASN A 179 -10.96 10.74 2.31
C ASN A 179 -11.45 12.19 2.21
N LEU A 180 -10.53 13.15 2.31
CA LEU A 180 -10.86 14.56 2.18
C LEU A 180 -11.36 14.84 0.75
N PRO A 181 -12.40 15.67 0.59
CA PRO A 181 -13.01 15.93 -0.73
C PRO A 181 -12.14 16.83 -1.63
N ARG A 182 -11.15 17.50 -1.05
CA ARG A 182 -10.19 18.39 -1.71
C ARG A 182 -8.89 18.40 -0.93
N SER A 183 -7.83 18.92 -1.54
CA SER A 183 -6.57 19.21 -0.84
C SER A 183 -6.83 20.08 0.38
N MET A 184 -6.17 19.72 1.46
CA MET A 184 -6.17 20.46 2.73
C MET A 184 -4.98 21.41 2.73
N ASP A 185 -5.09 22.52 3.44
CA ASP A 185 -4.00 23.43 3.73
C ASP A 185 -3.70 23.46 5.25
N PHE A 186 -2.69 24.24 5.65
CA PHE A 186 -2.28 24.32 7.05
C PHE A 186 -3.35 24.94 7.96
N GLU A 187 -4.08 25.97 7.50
CA GLU A 187 -5.14 26.60 8.30
C GLU A 187 -6.30 25.62 8.58
N GLU A 188 -6.66 24.82 7.58
CA GLU A 188 -7.69 23.80 7.70
C GLU A 188 -7.23 22.65 8.59
N ALA A 189 -5.98 22.21 8.46
CA ALA A 189 -5.40 21.17 9.32
C ALA A 189 -5.36 21.58 10.79
N GLU A 190 -5.20 22.87 11.08
CA GLU A 190 -5.25 23.41 12.43
C GLU A 190 -6.65 23.35 13.04
N ARG A 191 -7.65 23.82 12.29
CA ARG A 191 -9.03 24.02 12.78
C ARG A 191 -9.91 22.78 12.72
N SER A 192 -9.60 21.86 11.81
CA SER A 192 -10.43 20.68 11.57
C SER A 192 -10.16 19.58 12.60
N GLU A 193 -11.20 18.83 12.95
CA GLU A 193 -11.04 17.64 13.79
C GLU A 193 -10.41 16.50 12.99
N PRO A 194 -9.24 15.97 13.40
CA PRO A 194 -8.62 14.86 12.70
C PRO A 194 -9.36 13.55 12.96
N THR A 195 -9.28 12.63 12.01
CA THR A 195 -9.74 11.25 12.21
C THR A 195 -9.00 10.62 13.40
N GLN A 196 -7.70 10.90 13.51
CA GLN A 196 -6.89 10.58 14.69
C GLN A 196 -5.77 11.60 14.86
N ALA A 197 -5.54 12.05 16.10
CA ALA A 197 -4.38 12.84 16.48
C ALA A 197 -3.50 12.03 17.45
N LEU A 198 -2.18 12.12 17.28
CA LEU A 198 -1.20 11.39 18.07
C LEU A 198 -0.05 12.31 18.45
N GLN A 199 0.39 12.21 19.71
CA GLN A 199 1.70 12.71 20.13
C GLN A 199 2.71 11.59 19.96
N LEU A 200 3.82 11.88 19.30
CA LEU A 200 4.88 10.92 19.01
C LEU A 200 6.03 11.12 19.98
N GLY A 201 6.52 10.00 20.53
CA GLY A 201 7.76 9.94 21.29
C GLY A 201 8.94 9.46 20.43
N PRO A 202 10.17 9.47 20.97
CA PRO A 202 11.35 8.95 20.28
C PRO A 202 11.21 7.50 19.84
N GLU A 203 10.49 6.68 20.62
CA GLU A 203 10.23 5.27 20.31
C GLU A 203 9.32 5.06 19.10
N ASP A 204 8.49 6.06 18.77
CA ASP A 204 7.57 5.98 17.63
C ASP A 204 8.28 6.29 16.31
N ILE A 205 9.37 7.06 16.35
CA ILE A 205 10.07 7.60 15.18
C ILE A 205 11.43 6.94 14.88
N ARG A 206 11.85 5.99 15.71
CA ARG A 206 13.08 5.20 15.50
C ARG A 206 12.92 4.20 14.36
N GLU A 207 14.01 3.53 13.99
CA GLU A 207 14.06 2.60 12.86
C GLU A 207 12.97 1.52 12.89
N ASP A 208 12.68 0.89 14.02
CA ASP A 208 11.64 -0.15 14.20
C ASP A 208 10.32 0.42 14.80
N GLY A 209 10.22 1.74 14.92
CA GLY A 209 9.05 2.42 15.48
C GLY A 209 7.78 2.16 14.66
N ILE A 210 6.69 1.77 15.33
CA ILE A 210 5.39 1.53 14.69
C ILE A 210 4.32 2.34 15.40
N ILE A 211 3.73 3.27 14.64
CA ILE A 211 2.64 4.12 15.13
C ILE A 211 1.32 3.37 14.94
N GLN A 212 0.72 2.93 16.03
CA GLN A 212 -0.53 2.18 15.99
C GLN A 212 -1.73 3.11 15.72
N LEU A 213 -2.49 2.80 14.65
CA LEU A 213 -3.71 3.51 14.32
C LEU A 213 -4.93 2.80 14.89
N ARG A 214 -6.00 3.56 15.15
CA ARG A 214 -7.29 3.03 15.55
C ARG A 214 -8.02 2.47 14.32
N TYR A 215 -7.61 1.28 13.87
CA TYR A 215 -8.02 0.67 12.60
C TYR A 215 -9.53 0.71 12.30
N VAL A 216 -10.40 0.69 13.33
CA VAL A 216 -11.86 0.83 13.19
C VAL A 216 -12.28 2.15 12.51
N LYS A 217 -11.46 3.21 12.61
CA LYS A 217 -11.65 4.49 11.93
C LYS A 217 -11.09 4.50 10.50
N PHE A 218 -10.27 3.52 10.14
CA PHE A 218 -9.50 3.47 8.89
C PHE A 218 -9.80 2.22 8.07
N GLN A 219 -11.09 1.87 7.92
CA GLN A 219 -11.52 0.64 7.23
C GLN A 219 -11.65 0.77 5.70
N ASN A 220 -11.76 1.99 5.19
CA ASN A 220 -12.04 2.27 3.78
C ASN A 220 -11.36 3.57 3.38
N VAL A 221 -10.03 3.55 3.26
CA VAL A 221 -9.20 4.73 3.03
C VAL A 221 -8.78 4.77 1.56
N ASN A 222 -9.23 5.78 0.83
CA ASN A 222 -8.80 6.09 -0.54
C ASN A 222 -7.67 7.12 -0.55
N SER A 223 -7.68 8.04 0.41
CA SER A 223 -6.60 9.00 0.64
C SER A 223 -6.41 9.23 2.13
N VAL A 224 -5.17 9.50 2.52
CA VAL A 224 -4.80 9.91 3.88
C VAL A 224 -3.97 11.18 3.80
N THR A 225 -4.31 12.16 4.63
CA THR A 225 -3.53 13.40 4.78
C THR A 225 -2.98 13.45 6.20
N VAL A 226 -1.68 13.63 6.33
CA VAL A 226 -0.96 13.73 7.59
C VAL A 226 -0.41 15.14 7.71
N SER A 227 -0.94 15.89 8.67
CA SER A 227 -0.32 17.14 9.14
C SER A 227 0.66 16.77 10.24
N ALA A 228 1.94 17.06 9.99
CA ALA A 228 3.04 16.83 10.91
C ALA A 228 3.59 18.17 11.38
N GLY A 229 3.83 18.29 12.69
CA GLY A 229 4.37 19.50 13.29
C GLY A 229 4.95 19.24 14.68
N THR A 230 5.31 20.32 15.36
CA THR A 230 5.82 20.25 16.74
C THR A 230 4.73 20.55 17.77
N ALA A 231 4.95 20.10 19.01
CA ALA A 231 3.97 20.26 20.10
C ALA A 231 3.69 21.73 20.48
N ARG A 232 4.30 22.71 19.80
CA ARG A 232 4.04 24.14 19.99
C ARG A 232 2.68 24.58 19.45
N ASP A 233 2.02 23.77 18.63
CA ASP A 233 0.70 24.06 18.03
C ASP A 233 -0.49 23.94 19.02
N ARG A 234 -0.23 24.09 20.33
CA ARG A 234 -1.25 24.25 21.37
C ARG A 234 -0.98 25.50 22.21
N LEU A 235 -0.96 26.68 21.61
CA LEU A 235 -1.17 27.92 22.35
C LEU A 235 -2.00 28.90 21.52
N GLY A 236 -3.31 28.84 21.77
CA GLY A 236 -4.35 29.76 21.28
C GLY A 236 -5.68 29.40 21.91
#